data_AF-A0AAV5BVN6-F1
#
_entry.id   AF-A0AAV5BVN6-F1
#
_cell.length_a   1.000
_cell.length_b   1.000
_cell.length_c   1.000
_cell.angle_alpha   90.00
_cell.angle_beta   90.00
_cell.angle_gamma   90.00
#
_symmetry.space_group_name_H-M   'P 1'
#
loop_
_entity.id
_entity.type
_entity.pdbx_description
1 polymer ?
#
loop_
_entity_poly.entity_id
_entity_poly.type
_entity_poly.pdbx_seq_one_letter_code
_entity_poly.pdbx_strand_id
1 'polypeptide(L)'
;MPESFYTNGGLKLRVVWTISSLIAASTRHYLLRTIIKDHPALTSLVLTDADGQGTLCMGAEQLKEFRENQLSASACSNRTQVPACNMKLKYAPYLELPGGMALQGATLVAIKPSTEGSNGGHASRKETEAFISGAFDGPFRAAVKALMKRRTYLLEMNGF
;
A
#
# COMPACT_ATOMS: atom_id res chain seq x y z
N MET A 1 -2.86 -23.31 -6.47
CA MET A 1 -2.87 -22.47 -5.25
C MET A 1 -3.46 -23.31 -4.12
N PRO A 2 -3.08 -23.11 -2.84
CA PRO A 2 -3.72 -23.83 -1.74
C PRO A 2 -5.22 -23.51 -1.69
N GLU A 3 -6.09 -24.48 -1.40
CA GLU A 3 -7.54 -24.23 -1.27
C GLU A 3 -7.87 -23.17 -0.22
N SER A 4 -7.06 -23.13 0.85
CA SER A 4 -7.13 -22.12 1.89
C SER A 4 -6.86 -20.69 1.40
N PHE A 5 -6.36 -20.49 0.18
CA PHE A 5 -6.30 -19.16 -0.47
C PHE A 5 -7.69 -18.67 -0.92
N TYR A 6 -8.58 -19.61 -1.24
CA TYR A 6 -9.95 -19.35 -1.67
C TYR A 6 -10.96 -19.41 -0.51
N THR A 7 -10.59 -19.99 0.63
CA THR A 7 -11.39 -20.00 1.87
C THR A 7 -10.78 -19.09 2.96
N ASN A 8 -11.52 -18.79 4.04
CA ASN A 8 -11.16 -17.76 5.04
C ASN A 8 -10.93 -16.35 4.44
N GLY A 9 -11.99 -15.77 3.88
CA GLY A 9 -11.91 -14.46 3.21
C GLY A 9 -11.15 -14.53 1.89
N GLY A 10 -11.55 -15.46 1.02
CA GLY A 10 -10.82 -15.87 -0.20
C GLY A 10 -10.40 -14.75 -1.14
N LEU A 11 -9.71 -15.10 -2.24
CA LEU A 11 -9.11 -14.16 -3.20
C LEU A 11 -9.99 -12.92 -3.51
N LYS A 12 -11.29 -13.13 -3.77
CA LYS A 12 -12.25 -12.04 -4.04
C LYS A 12 -12.27 -10.98 -2.93
N LEU A 13 -12.35 -11.39 -1.67
CA LEU A 13 -12.39 -10.46 -0.54
C LEU A 13 -11.09 -9.69 -0.40
N ARG A 14 -9.94 -10.34 -0.61
CA ARG A 14 -8.62 -9.67 -0.58
C ARG A 14 -8.48 -8.64 -1.69
N VAL A 15 -8.99 -8.96 -2.88
CA VAL A 15 -9.05 -8.00 -3.99
C VAL A 15 -9.91 -6.80 -3.59
N VAL A 16 -11.11 -7.03 -3.05
CA VAL A 16 -12.00 -5.96 -2.57
C VAL A 16 -11.32 -5.09 -1.50
N TRP A 17 -10.67 -5.69 -0.50
CA TRP A 17 -9.94 -4.96 0.54
C TRP A 17 -8.76 -4.17 -0.02
N THR A 18 -8.02 -4.74 -0.97
CA THR A 18 -6.91 -4.05 -1.64
C THR A 18 -7.39 -2.81 -2.38
N ILE A 19 -8.46 -2.95 -3.18
CA ILE A 19 -9.05 -1.82 -3.93
C ILE A 19 -9.62 -0.77 -2.95
N SER A 20 -10.35 -1.20 -1.93
CA SER A 20 -10.91 -0.28 -0.93
C SER A 20 -9.83 0.50 -0.18
N SER A 21 -8.71 -0.16 0.13
CA SER A 21 -7.55 0.46 0.79
C SER A 21 -6.89 1.52 -0.11
N LEU A 22 -6.78 1.24 -1.42
CA LEU A 22 -6.26 2.21 -2.40
C LEU A 22 -7.19 3.40 -2.58
N ILE A 23 -8.51 3.19 -2.62
CA ILE A 23 -9.49 4.29 -2.67
C ILE A 23 -9.37 5.17 -1.43
N ALA A 24 -9.33 4.57 -0.22
CA ALA A 24 -9.15 5.33 1.00
C ALA A 24 -7.82 6.11 1.01
N ALA A 25 -6.74 5.50 0.52
CA ALA A 25 -5.44 6.16 0.37
C ALA A 25 -5.50 7.34 -0.62
N SER A 26 -6.17 7.19 -1.76
CA SER A 26 -6.27 8.25 -2.76
C SER A 26 -7.17 9.41 -2.32
N THR A 27 -8.17 9.15 -1.49
CA THR A 27 -8.96 10.18 -0.80
C THR A 27 -8.11 10.92 0.23
N ARG A 28 -7.36 10.22 1.10
CA ARG A 28 -6.43 10.87 2.04
C ARG A 28 -5.47 11.80 1.31
N HIS A 29 -4.84 11.31 0.23
CA HIS A 29 -3.93 12.10 -0.61
C HIS A 29 -4.62 13.32 -1.26
N TYR A 30 -5.87 13.17 -1.72
CA TYR A 30 -6.63 14.28 -2.29
C TYR A 30 -6.91 15.40 -1.29
N LEU A 31 -7.30 15.04 -0.06
CA LEU A 31 -7.57 15.99 1.01
C LEU A 31 -6.34 16.84 1.38
N LEU A 32 -5.13 16.32 1.16
CA LEU A 32 -3.90 17.08 1.46
C LEU A 32 -3.69 18.27 0.55
N ARG A 33 -4.30 18.31 -0.63
CA ARG A 33 -4.10 19.42 -1.58
C ARG A 33 -4.47 20.76 -0.98
N THR A 34 -5.61 20.83 -0.29
CA THR A 34 -6.07 22.05 0.37
C THR A 34 -5.22 22.34 1.60
N ILE A 35 -4.99 21.35 2.46
CA ILE A 35 -4.19 21.49 3.69
C ILE A 35 -2.78 22.02 3.38
N ILE A 36 -2.08 21.41 2.43
CA ILE A 36 -0.69 21.80 2.09
C ILE A 36 -0.67 23.17 1.40
N LYS A 37 -1.68 23.50 0.59
CA LYS A 37 -1.80 24.81 -0.06
C LYS A 37 -2.02 25.92 0.96
N ASP A 38 -2.85 25.69 1.97
CA ASP A 38 -3.22 26.70 2.98
C ASP A 38 -2.12 26.86 4.06
N HIS A 39 -1.21 25.88 4.18
CA HIS A 39 -0.11 25.87 5.14
C HIS A 39 1.28 25.75 4.47
N PRO A 40 1.82 26.84 3.88
CA PRO A 40 3.08 26.80 3.14
C PRO A 40 4.30 26.50 4.03
N ALA A 41 4.25 26.83 5.32
CA ALA A 41 5.33 26.57 6.28
C ALA A 41 5.35 25.13 6.83
N LEU A 42 4.43 24.26 6.41
CA LEU A 42 4.35 22.89 6.90
C LEU A 42 5.60 22.09 6.52
N THR A 43 6.26 21.48 7.51
CA THR A 43 7.50 20.69 7.36
C THR A 43 7.28 19.19 7.57
N SER A 44 6.19 18.79 8.21
CA SER A 44 5.79 17.39 8.38
C SER A 44 4.28 17.28 8.56
N LEU A 45 3.71 16.15 8.15
CA LEU A 45 2.29 15.87 8.28
C LEU A 45 2.04 14.39 8.58
N VAL A 46 1.09 14.13 9.47
CA VAL A 46 0.52 12.79 9.71
C VAL A 46 -1.00 12.92 9.65
N LEU A 47 -1.63 12.15 8.76
CA LEU A 47 -3.08 12.07 8.60
C LEU A 47 -3.54 10.62 8.83
N THR A 48 -4.34 10.42 9.87
CA THR A 48 -4.91 9.12 10.24
C THR A 48 -6.42 9.16 10.14
N ASP A 49 -7.05 8.10 9.64
CA ASP A 49 -8.52 8.01 9.64
C ASP A 49 -9.08 7.82 11.07
N ALA A 50 -10.38 8.07 11.23
CA ALA A 50 -11.04 8.06 12.54
C ALA A 50 -10.91 6.72 13.27
N ASP A 51 -10.86 5.62 12.52
CA ASP A 51 -10.76 4.27 13.04
C ASP A 51 -9.31 3.79 13.23
N GLY A 52 -8.31 4.61 12.87
CA GLY A 52 -6.89 4.25 12.97
C GLY A 52 -6.43 3.16 12.01
N GLN A 53 -7.23 2.82 10.99
CA GLN A 53 -6.94 1.77 10.02
C GLN A 53 -5.93 2.18 8.95
N GLY A 54 -5.77 3.48 8.70
CA GLY A 54 -4.84 3.98 7.69
C GLY A 54 -4.24 5.32 8.07
N THR A 55 -2.91 5.39 7.96
CA THR A 55 -2.12 6.59 8.23
C THR A 55 -1.28 6.95 7.01
N LEU A 56 -1.31 8.23 6.63
CA LEU A 56 -0.40 8.82 5.67
C LEU A 56 0.57 9.74 6.42
N CYS A 57 1.87 9.53 6.21
CA CYS A 57 2.92 10.38 6.76
C CYS A 57 3.68 11.05 5.61
N MET A 58 3.97 12.34 5.74
CA MET A 58 4.83 13.09 4.82
C MET A 58 5.88 13.89 5.59
N GLY A 59 7.14 13.74 5.20
CA GLY A 59 8.24 14.59 5.64
C GLY A 59 8.45 15.81 4.72
N ALA A 60 9.45 16.64 5.05
CA ALA A 60 9.70 17.90 4.34
C ALA A 60 9.97 17.71 2.83
N GLU A 61 10.73 16.68 2.45
CA GLU A 61 11.02 16.37 1.04
C GLU A 61 9.75 15.94 0.28
N GLN A 62 8.93 15.09 0.88
CA GLN A 62 7.67 14.63 0.29
C GLN A 62 6.64 15.76 0.17
N LEU A 63 6.59 16.68 1.14
CA LEU A 63 5.75 17.87 1.07
C LEU A 63 6.23 18.83 -0.03
N LYS A 64 7.55 18.98 -0.21
CA LYS A 64 8.12 19.76 -1.31
C LYS A 64 7.75 19.14 -2.66
N GLU A 65 7.97 17.84 -2.83
CA GLU A 65 7.60 17.11 -4.04
C GLU A 65 6.11 17.24 -4.33
N PHE A 66 5.25 17.10 -3.31
CA PHE A 66 3.80 17.24 -3.48
C PHE A 66 3.40 18.64 -3.96
N ARG A 67 4.07 19.70 -3.47
CA ARG A 67 3.81 21.09 -3.92
C ARG A 67 4.21 21.30 -5.38
N GLU A 68 5.31 20.69 -5.80
CA GLU A 68 5.87 20.82 -7.16
C GLU A 68 5.15 19.93 -8.18
N ASN A 69 4.73 18.73 -7.77
CA ASN A 69 4.20 17.67 -8.64
C ASN A 69 2.78 17.26 -8.24
N GLN A 70 1.83 18.20 -8.32
CA GLN A 70 0.44 17.87 -8.05
C GLN A 70 -0.10 16.93 -9.12
N LEU A 71 -0.35 15.67 -8.73
CA LEU A 71 -1.07 14.70 -9.56
C LEU A 71 -2.42 15.29 -9.98
N SER A 72 -2.90 14.97 -11.18
CA SER A 72 -4.24 15.41 -11.61
C SER A 72 -5.32 14.89 -10.66
N ALA A 73 -6.29 15.75 -10.32
CA ALA A 73 -7.49 15.29 -9.63
C ALA A 73 -8.30 14.39 -10.57
N SER A 74 -9.00 13.40 -10.02
CA SER A 74 -9.93 12.64 -10.85
C SER A 74 -11.08 13.54 -11.32
N ALA A 75 -11.34 13.57 -12.63
CA ALA A 75 -12.40 14.39 -13.22
C ALA A 75 -13.80 14.05 -12.70
N CYS A 76 -13.99 12.88 -12.09
CA CYS A 76 -15.29 12.36 -11.66
C CYS A 76 -15.37 12.05 -10.16
N SER A 77 -14.33 12.38 -9.37
CA SER A 77 -14.32 12.05 -7.94
C SER A 77 -13.37 12.93 -7.12
N ASN A 78 -13.76 13.24 -5.87
CA ASN A 78 -12.93 13.95 -4.88
C ASN A 78 -11.79 13.06 -4.35
N ARG A 79 -11.00 12.50 -5.26
CA ARG A 79 -9.86 11.62 -5.00
C ARG A 79 -8.76 11.88 -6.03
N THR A 80 -7.53 11.50 -5.67
CA THR A 80 -6.40 11.53 -6.61
C THR A 80 -6.49 10.34 -7.55
N GLN A 81 -6.19 10.55 -8.83
CA GLN A 81 -6.11 9.46 -9.81
C GLN A 81 -5.06 8.44 -9.36
N VAL A 82 -5.45 7.18 -9.27
CA VAL A 82 -4.51 6.09 -8.99
C VAL A 82 -3.94 5.64 -10.33
N PRO A 83 -2.61 5.70 -10.55
CA PRO A 83 -2.03 5.23 -11.80
C PRO A 83 -2.23 3.72 -11.94
N ALA A 84 -2.06 3.20 -13.16
CA ALA A 84 -1.89 1.77 -13.35
C ALA A 84 -0.79 1.27 -12.41
N CYS A 85 -0.96 0.09 -11.82
CA CYS A 85 -0.02 -0.42 -10.84
C CYS A 85 0.16 -1.93 -10.91
N ASN A 86 1.35 -2.34 -10.47
CA ASN A 86 1.73 -3.73 -10.27
C ASN A 86 1.64 -4.05 -8.78
N MET A 87 0.99 -5.16 -8.45
CA MET A 87 0.85 -5.62 -7.07
C MET A 87 1.51 -6.99 -6.88
N LYS A 88 2.25 -7.11 -5.78
CA LYS A 88 2.84 -8.36 -5.30
C LYS A 88 2.08 -8.81 -4.05
N LEU A 89 1.34 -9.91 -4.16
CA LEU A 89 0.57 -10.50 -3.07
C LEU A 89 1.26 -11.75 -2.52
N LYS A 90 1.38 -11.86 -1.20
CA LYS A 90 1.87 -13.02 -0.47
C LYS A 90 0.84 -13.44 0.57
N TYR A 91 0.65 -14.75 0.74
CA TYR A 91 -0.37 -15.30 1.61
C TYR A 91 0.12 -16.46 2.46
N ALA A 92 -0.34 -16.51 3.71
CA ALA A 92 -0.29 -17.69 4.57
C ALA A 92 -1.65 -17.90 5.26
N PRO A 93 -2.26 -19.10 5.18
CA PRO A 93 -3.54 -19.37 5.83
C PRO A 93 -3.46 -19.34 7.35
N TYR A 94 -2.30 -19.69 7.88
CA TYR A 94 -1.95 -19.57 9.29
C TYR A 94 -0.48 -19.20 9.37
N LEU A 95 -0.14 -18.26 10.25
CA LEU A 95 1.20 -17.74 10.42
C LEU A 95 1.50 -17.55 11.90
N GLU A 96 2.32 -18.43 12.46
CA GLU A 96 2.84 -18.28 13.82
C GLU A 96 3.84 -17.13 13.90
N LEU A 97 3.75 -16.37 14.97
CA LEU A 97 4.62 -15.25 15.29
C LEU A 97 5.33 -15.51 16.63
N PRO A 98 6.47 -14.84 16.88
CA PRO A 98 7.12 -14.90 18.19
C PRO A 98 6.17 -14.51 19.33
N GLY A 99 6.37 -15.09 20.51
CA GLY A 99 5.54 -14.78 21.69
C GLY A 99 4.20 -15.52 21.75
N GLY A 100 4.05 -16.62 21.01
CA GLY A 100 2.84 -17.46 21.03
C GLY A 100 1.64 -16.86 20.30
N MET A 101 1.84 -15.77 19.54
CA MET A 101 0.81 -15.17 18.70
C MET A 101 0.72 -15.90 17.36
N ALA A 102 -0.45 -15.82 16.71
CA ALA A 102 -0.60 -16.29 15.35
C ALA A 102 -1.60 -15.42 14.56
N LEU A 103 -1.41 -15.36 13.25
CA LEU A 103 -2.31 -14.70 12.32
C LEU A 103 -3.02 -15.75 11.46
N GLN A 104 -4.34 -15.63 11.37
CA GLN A 104 -5.15 -16.40 10.43
C GLN A 104 -5.38 -15.59 9.16
N GLY A 105 -5.20 -16.21 8.00
CA GLY A 105 -5.43 -15.55 6.71
C GLY A 105 -4.44 -14.42 6.38
N ALA A 106 -3.22 -14.46 6.91
CA ALA A 106 -2.23 -13.40 6.77
C ALA A 106 -1.92 -13.08 5.29
N THR A 107 -2.18 -11.84 4.89
CA THR A 107 -1.99 -11.37 3.52
C THR A 107 -1.10 -10.13 3.52
N LEU A 108 -0.04 -10.15 2.72
CA LEU A 108 0.83 -9.00 2.45
C LEU A 108 0.67 -8.60 0.99
N VAL A 109 0.33 -7.34 0.75
CA VAL A 109 0.23 -6.75 -0.60
C VAL A 109 1.19 -5.58 -0.68
N ALA A 110 2.07 -5.59 -1.67
CA ALA A 110 2.93 -4.46 -2.02
C ALA A 110 2.52 -3.93 -3.39
N ILE A 111 2.25 -2.64 -3.47
CA ILE A 111 1.68 -1.98 -4.66
C ILE A 111 2.68 -0.94 -5.14
N LYS A 112 3.01 -0.96 -6.43
CA LYS A 112 3.92 0.02 -7.06
C LYS A 112 3.27 0.55 -8.34
N PRO A 113 3.30 1.87 -8.61
CA PRO A 113 2.89 2.42 -9.89
C PRO A 113 3.62 1.74 -11.05
N SER A 114 2.90 1.51 -12.14
CA SER A 114 3.44 1.05 -13.42
C SER A 114 4.06 2.25 -14.12
N THR A 115 5.39 2.31 -14.22
CA THR A 115 6.07 3.34 -15.03
C THR A 115 5.88 3.01 -16.50
N GLU A 116 5.05 3.78 -17.21
CA GLU A 116 5.00 3.74 -18.67
C GLU A 116 6.34 4.24 -19.23
N GLY A 117 7.01 3.44 -20.07
CA GLY A 117 8.21 3.86 -20.82
C GLY A 117 9.58 3.42 -20.27
N SER A 118 9.66 2.72 -19.14
CA SER A 118 10.90 2.02 -18.76
C SER A 118 10.75 0.54 -19.10
N ASN A 119 11.54 0.06 -20.06
CA ASN A 119 11.64 -1.35 -20.45
C ASN A 119 11.58 -2.27 -19.23
N GLY A 120 10.43 -2.91 -19.01
CA GLY A 120 10.25 -4.11 -18.17
C GLY A 120 11.06 -4.11 -16.87
N GLY A 121 11.18 -2.96 -16.20
CA GLY A 121 11.98 -2.81 -14.99
C GLY A 121 11.27 -3.51 -13.85
N HIS A 122 11.37 -4.84 -13.80
CA HIS A 122 11.05 -5.62 -12.61
C HIS A 122 11.76 -4.93 -11.45
N ALA A 123 11.00 -4.19 -10.62
CA ALA A 123 11.52 -3.69 -9.36
C ALA A 123 12.19 -4.88 -8.69
N SER A 124 13.52 -4.81 -8.58
CA SER A 124 14.34 -5.94 -8.17
C SER A 124 13.75 -6.46 -6.87
N ARG A 125 13.74 -7.78 -6.68
CA ARG A 125 13.30 -8.39 -5.43
C ARG A 125 13.88 -7.64 -4.21
N LYS A 126 15.12 -7.16 -4.34
CA LYS A 126 15.85 -6.37 -3.35
C LYS A 126 15.22 -5.00 -3.05
N GLU A 127 14.71 -4.29 -4.06
CA GLU A 127 14.09 -2.97 -3.89
C GLU A 127 12.74 -3.11 -3.16
N THR A 128 11.92 -4.09 -3.57
CA THR A 128 10.64 -4.36 -2.88
C THR A 128 10.89 -4.82 -1.44
N GLU A 129 11.91 -5.65 -1.21
CA GLU A 129 12.26 -6.12 0.13
C GLU A 129 12.74 -4.98 1.04
N ALA A 130 13.58 -4.07 0.52
CA ALA A 130 14.00 -2.88 1.24
C ALA A 130 12.81 -2.01 1.65
N PHE A 131 11.91 -1.71 0.70
CA PHE A 131 10.69 -0.94 0.94
C PHE A 131 9.81 -1.55 2.04
N ILE A 132 9.60 -2.87 2.00
CA ILE A 132 8.74 -3.58 2.95
C ILE A 132 9.39 -3.71 4.34
N SER A 133 10.72 -3.90 4.40
CA SER A 133 11.43 -4.26 5.63
C SER A 133 11.36 -3.21 6.74
N GLY A 134 11.16 -1.93 6.39
CA GLY A 134 11.02 -0.82 7.34
C GLY A 134 9.59 -0.31 7.52
N ALA A 135 8.61 -0.86 6.80
CA ALA A 135 7.24 -0.33 6.80
C ALA A 135 6.38 -0.81 7.98
N PHE A 136 6.84 -1.81 8.74
CA PHE A 136 6.07 -2.44 9.80
C PHE A 136 6.89 -2.59 11.08
N ASP A 137 6.22 -2.39 12.20
CA ASP A 137 6.78 -2.51 13.54
C ASP A 137 6.12 -3.63 14.37
N GLY A 138 6.73 -3.93 15.51
CA GLY A 138 6.22 -4.92 16.48
C GLY A 138 5.92 -6.29 15.85
N PRO A 139 4.77 -6.93 16.17
CA PRO A 139 4.44 -8.26 15.68
C PRO A 139 4.28 -8.33 14.15
N PHE A 140 3.87 -7.23 13.51
CA PHE A 140 3.70 -7.18 12.06
C PHE A 140 5.02 -7.24 11.31
N ARG A 141 6.12 -6.73 11.90
CA ARG A 141 7.47 -6.90 11.32
C ARG A 141 7.85 -8.37 11.17
N ALA A 142 7.56 -9.18 12.20
CA ALA A 142 7.81 -10.62 12.17
C ALA A 142 6.93 -11.32 11.13
N ALA A 143 5.64 -10.94 11.05
CA ALA A 143 4.70 -11.48 10.08
C ALA A 143 5.17 -11.22 8.64
N VAL A 144 5.58 -9.99 8.35
CA VAL A 144 6.08 -9.57 7.05
C VAL A 144 7.34 -10.34 6.66
N LYS A 145 8.31 -10.48 7.58
CA LYS A 145 9.53 -11.26 7.35
C LYS A 145 9.22 -12.72 7.00
N ALA A 146 8.22 -13.32 7.65
CA ALA A 146 7.80 -14.68 7.38
C ALA A 146 7.03 -14.80 6.04
N LEU A 147 6.13 -13.85 5.74
CA LEU A 147 5.40 -13.79 4.47
C LEU A 147 6.32 -13.56 3.28
N MET A 148 7.41 -12.79 3.44
CA MET A 148 8.38 -12.52 2.39
C MET A 148 9.06 -13.79 1.85
N LYS A 149 9.14 -14.86 2.65
CA LYS A 149 9.66 -16.18 2.24
C LYS A 149 8.66 -17.02 1.44
N ARG A 150 7.38 -16.60 1.37
CA ARG A 150 6.32 -17.32 0.66
C ARG A 150 6.28 -16.96 -0.83
N ARG A 151 5.59 -17.80 -1.61
CA ARG A 151 5.31 -17.57 -3.03
C ARG A 151 4.63 -16.22 -3.22
N THR A 152 5.09 -15.49 -4.22
CA THR A 152 4.49 -14.22 -4.64
C THR A 152 3.50 -14.48 -5.77
N TYR A 153 2.35 -13.81 -5.71
CA TYR A 153 1.36 -13.71 -6.78
C TYR A 153 1.40 -12.29 -7.34
N LEU A 154 1.43 -12.18 -8.66
CA LEU A 154 1.43 -10.91 -9.36
C LEU A 154 0.00 -10.58 -9.79
N LEU A 155 -0.41 -9.34 -9.54
CA LEU A 155 -1.69 -8.79 -9.97
C LEU A 155 -1.40 -7.46 -10.66
N GLU A 156 -2.08 -7.22 -11.76
CA GLU A 156 -2.05 -5.95 -12.48
C GLU A 156 -3.38 -5.25 -12.28
N MET A 157 -3.34 -3.92 -12.12
CA MET A 157 -4.53 -3.11 -11.99
C MET A 157 -4.38 -1.87 -12.86
N ASN A 158 -5.38 -1.63 -13.71
CA ASN A 158 -5.47 -0.40 -14.49
C ASN A 158 -5.72 0.80 -13.57
N GLY A 159 -5.31 1.99 -14.02
CA GLY A 159 -5.54 3.22 -13.28
C GLY A 159 -7.04 3.59 -13.21
N PHE A 160 -7.44 4.30 -12.13
CA PHE A 160 -8.82 4.72 -11.88
C PHE A 160 -8.96 5.96 -10.98
#